data_AF-A0A932IN02-F1
#
_entry.id   AF-A0A932IN02-F1
#
_cell.length_a   1.000
_cell.length_b   1.000
_cell.length_c   1.000
_cell.angle_alpha   90.00
_cell.angle_beta   90.00
_cell.angle_gamma   90.00
#
_symmetry.space_group_name_H-M   'P 1'
#
loop_
_entity.id
_entity.type
_entity.pdbx_description
1 polymer ?
#
loop_
_entity_poly.entity_id
_entity_poly.type
_entity_poly.pdbx_seq_one_letter_code
_entity_poly.pdbx_strand_id
1 'polypeptide(L)'
;MVDTTDEWIVTRTGIRERRILEQGGTSELAAPAALACLKNRGIEASEIDVIIVATISPDMFFPSTACLVQEKIGAKNAWCFDVSAACSGFVFALVTGCQFIEAGTYKKVLVIGSDKMSAITDYTDRNTCVLFGDAG
;
A
#
# COMPACT_ATOMS: atom_id res chain seq x y z
N MET A 1 5.18 -25.87 -8.10
CA MET A 1 5.60 -24.81 -9.04
C MET A 1 5.04 -25.19 -10.41
N VAL A 2 4.30 -24.28 -11.04
CA VAL A 2 3.50 -24.54 -12.24
C VAL A 2 4.37 -24.81 -13.48
N ASP A 3 3.82 -25.51 -14.48
CA ASP A 3 4.46 -25.72 -15.77
C ASP A 3 4.47 -24.41 -16.59
N THR A 4 5.57 -23.66 -16.50
CA THR A 4 5.77 -22.36 -17.15
C THR A 4 7.23 -22.15 -17.54
N THR A 5 7.50 -21.17 -18.40
CA THR A 5 8.85 -20.79 -18.85
C THR A 5 9.05 -19.28 -18.77
N ASP A 6 10.30 -18.85 -18.65
CA ASP A 6 10.67 -17.41 -18.70
C ASP A 6 10.16 -16.75 -19.98
N GLU A 7 10.39 -17.38 -21.14
CA GLU A 7 9.93 -16.91 -22.43
C GLU A 7 8.40 -16.69 -22.45
N TRP A 8 7.63 -17.64 -21.92
CA TRP A 8 6.17 -17.49 -21.87
C TRP A 8 5.73 -16.30 -21.01
N ILE A 9 6.36 -16.11 -19.85
CA ILE A 9 6.04 -15.00 -18.93
C ILE A 9 6.38 -13.68 -19.62
N VAL A 10 7.62 -13.52 -20.09
CA VAL A 10 8.12 -12.28 -20.67
C VAL A 10 7.32 -11.90 -21.92
N THR A 11 7.02 -12.83 -22.82
CA THR A 11 6.27 -12.53 -24.05
C THR A 11 4.82 -12.12 -23.77
N ARG A 12 4.19 -12.66 -22.73
CA ARG A 12 2.78 -12.38 -22.40
C ARG A 12 2.58 -11.16 -21.52
N THR A 13 3.50 -10.91 -20.59
CA THR A 13 3.30 -9.92 -19.51
C THR A 13 4.37 -8.84 -19.49
N GLY A 14 5.53 -9.08 -20.12
CA GLY A 14 6.72 -8.22 -20.01
C GLY A 14 7.46 -8.33 -18.67
N ILE A 15 6.99 -9.14 -17.74
CA ILE A 15 7.57 -9.27 -16.38
C ILE A 15 8.82 -10.16 -16.44
N ARG A 16 9.91 -9.70 -15.82
CA ARG A 16 11.16 -10.46 -15.65
C ARG A 16 11.44 -10.84 -14.20
N GLU A 17 11.13 -9.92 -13.29
CA GLU A 17 11.25 -10.12 -11.85
C GLU A 17 10.09 -9.40 -11.14
N ARG A 18 9.79 -9.86 -9.92
CA ARG A 18 8.81 -9.26 -9.03
C ARG A 18 9.38 -9.21 -7.62
N ARG A 19 8.90 -8.28 -6.80
CA ARG A 19 9.32 -8.14 -5.40
C ARG A 19 8.34 -8.88 -4.48
N ILE A 20 8.92 -9.58 -3.50
CA ILE A 20 8.20 -10.36 -2.49
C ILE A 20 8.64 -9.86 -1.12
N LEU A 21 7.67 -9.53 -0.27
CA LEU A 21 7.92 -9.29 1.14
C LEU A 21 7.91 -10.63 1.88
N GLU A 22 9.07 -11.03 2.40
CA GLU A 22 9.21 -12.31 3.11
C GLU A 22 8.41 -12.36 4.42
N GLN A 23 8.47 -11.32 5.24
CA GLN A 23 7.88 -11.30 6.58
C GLN A 23 7.05 -10.05 6.83
N GLY A 24 6.03 -10.19 7.68
CA GLY A 24 5.09 -9.12 8.03
C GLY A 24 3.99 -8.89 6.99
N GLY A 25 3.19 -7.86 7.23
CA GLY A 25 2.06 -7.48 6.39
C GLY A 25 2.33 -6.22 5.55
N THR A 26 1.29 -5.70 4.93
CA THR A 26 1.33 -4.53 4.04
C THR A 26 1.86 -3.27 4.76
N SER A 27 1.65 -3.16 6.07
CA SER A 27 2.21 -2.08 6.89
C SER A 27 3.74 -2.03 6.88
N GLU A 28 4.44 -3.15 6.64
CA GLU A 28 5.91 -3.18 6.50
C GLU A 28 6.40 -2.57 5.18
N LEU A 29 5.53 -2.44 4.18
CA LEU A 29 5.81 -1.75 2.91
C LEU A 29 5.40 -0.28 3.01
N ALA A 30 4.21 -0.03 3.56
CA ALA A 30 3.63 1.30 3.66
C ALA A 30 4.40 2.23 4.61
N ALA A 31 4.87 1.75 5.77
CA ALA A 31 5.54 2.62 6.74
C ALA A 31 6.90 3.16 6.25
N PRO A 32 7.80 2.36 5.66
CA PRO A 32 9.02 2.89 5.04
C PRO A 32 8.75 3.89 3.91
N ALA A 33 7.74 3.64 3.07
CA ALA A 33 7.35 4.56 2.01
C ALA A 33 6.83 5.90 2.55
N ALA A 34 6.00 5.85 3.60
CA ALA A 34 5.55 7.03 4.33
C ALA A 34 6.73 7.83 4.91
N LEU A 35 7.65 7.19 5.62
CA LEU A 35 8.84 7.84 6.18
C LEU A 35 9.71 8.48 5.10
N ALA A 36 9.91 7.80 3.96
CA ALA A 36 10.65 8.35 2.83
C ALA A 36 9.96 9.60 2.26
N CYS A 37 8.64 9.57 2.09
CA CYS A 37 7.84 10.71 1.63
C CYS A 37 7.96 11.90 2.59
N LEU A 38 7.73 11.67 3.89
CA LEU A 38 7.81 12.70 4.93
C LEU A 38 9.21 13.34 4.99
N LYS A 39 10.26 12.52 4.98
CA LYS A 39 11.65 12.97 4.94
C LYS A 39 11.94 13.84 3.72
N ASN A 40 11.50 13.41 2.52
CA ASN A 40 11.69 14.17 1.28
C ASN A 40 10.97 15.54 1.30
N ARG A 41 9.92 15.67 2.11
CA ARG A 41 9.15 16.91 2.27
C ARG A 41 9.56 17.75 3.47
N GLY A 42 10.43 17.23 4.35
CA GLY A 42 10.79 17.88 5.61
C GLY A 42 9.58 18.06 6.55
N ILE A 43 8.67 17.08 6.55
CA ILE A 43 7.46 17.09 7.39
C ILE A 43 7.65 16.06 8.51
N GLU A 44 7.40 16.47 9.75
CA GLU A 44 7.41 15.55 10.88
C GLU A 44 6.14 14.68 10.88
N ALA A 45 6.24 13.42 11.27
CA ALA A 45 5.09 12.50 11.28
C ALA A 45 3.95 12.98 12.19
N SER A 46 4.26 13.71 13.27
CA SER A 46 3.29 14.32 14.17
C SER A 46 2.48 15.45 13.53
N GLU A 47 2.89 15.97 12.38
CA GLU A 47 2.15 17.01 11.65
C GLU A 47 1.04 16.45 10.75
N ILE A 48 0.93 15.13 10.61
CA ILE A 48 -0.08 14.48 9.77
C ILE A 48 -1.40 14.41 10.54
N ASP A 49 -2.46 14.86 9.88
CA ASP A 49 -3.82 14.91 10.45
C ASP A 49 -4.64 13.66 10.10
N VAL A 50 -4.39 13.07 8.93
CA VAL A 50 -5.11 11.90 8.40
C VAL A 50 -4.17 10.98 7.66
N ILE A 51 -4.28 9.66 7.88
CA ILE A 51 -3.60 8.63 7.09
C ILE A 51 -4.64 7.77 6.38
N ILE A 52 -4.51 7.67 5.05
CA ILE A 52 -5.36 6.84 4.20
C ILE A 52 -4.46 5.82 3.50
N VAL A 53 -4.69 4.52 3.77
CA VAL A 53 -4.00 3.44 3.07
C VAL A 53 -4.96 2.79 2.07
N ALA A 54 -4.65 2.90 0.78
CA ALA A 54 -5.31 2.15 -0.27
C ALA A 54 -4.68 0.76 -0.36
N THR A 55 -5.44 -0.27 0.03
CA THR A 55 -4.98 -1.67 0.01
C THR A 55 -6.16 -2.63 -0.14
N ILE A 56 -5.93 -3.75 -0.81
CA ILE A 56 -6.83 -4.92 -0.80
C ILE A 56 -6.21 -6.13 -0.10
N SER A 57 -4.96 -6.00 0.35
CA SER A 57 -4.24 -7.02 1.10
C SER A 57 -3.83 -6.46 2.47
N PRO A 58 -4.77 -5.96 3.29
CA PRO A 58 -4.43 -5.36 4.58
C PRO A 58 -3.78 -6.39 5.51
N ASP A 59 -3.02 -5.91 6.49
CA ASP A 59 -2.40 -6.77 7.51
C ASP A 59 -3.44 -7.62 8.25
N MET A 60 -4.60 -7.03 8.52
CA MET A 60 -5.75 -7.66 9.15
C MET A 60 -7.02 -6.84 8.91
N PHE A 61 -8.19 -7.38 9.27
CA PHE A 61 -9.46 -6.66 9.13
C PHE A 61 -9.61 -5.50 10.12
N PHE A 62 -9.11 -5.69 11.34
CA PHE A 62 -9.07 -4.66 12.38
C PHE A 62 -7.92 -4.95 13.36
N PRO A 63 -7.12 -3.93 13.76
CA PRO A 63 -7.10 -2.55 13.27
C PRO A 63 -6.75 -2.42 11.78
N SER A 64 -6.99 -1.25 11.19
CA SER A 64 -6.64 -0.97 9.79
C SER A 64 -5.12 -0.94 9.60
N THR A 65 -4.67 -1.17 8.36
CA THR A 65 -3.27 -1.03 7.97
C THR A 65 -2.76 0.39 8.23
N ALA A 66 -3.61 1.40 7.98
CA ALA A 66 -3.32 2.80 8.30
C ALA A 66 -3.01 3.02 9.80
N CYS A 67 -3.71 2.36 10.72
CA CYS A 67 -3.39 2.45 12.16
C CYS A 67 -2.03 1.82 12.49
N LEU A 68 -1.65 0.72 11.83
CA LEU A 68 -0.34 0.11 12.02
C LEU A 68 0.77 1.02 11.49
N VAL A 69 0.54 1.67 10.34
CA VAL A 69 1.46 2.68 9.79
C VAL A 69 1.60 3.86 10.74
N GLN A 70 0.50 4.38 11.27
CA GLN A 70 0.48 5.48 12.23
C GLN A 70 1.39 5.22 13.43
N GLU A 71 1.26 4.03 14.05
CA GLU A 71 2.10 3.60 15.17
C GLU A 71 3.57 3.50 14.74
N LYS A 72 3.86 2.83 13.61
CA LYS A 72 5.23 2.62 13.11
C LYS A 72 5.97 3.93 12.80
N ILE A 73 5.28 4.94 12.28
CA ILE A 73 5.90 6.23 11.91
C ILE A 73 5.80 7.29 13.02
N GLY A 74 5.08 7.01 14.11
CA GLY A 74 4.89 7.95 15.21
C GLY A 74 3.93 9.11 14.91
N ALA A 75 2.97 8.93 13.99
CA ALA A 75 1.99 9.95 13.59
C ALA A 75 0.82 10.06 14.59
N LYS A 76 1.14 10.40 15.84
CA LYS A 76 0.20 10.35 16.99
C LYS A 76 -1.05 11.23 16.86
N ASN A 77 -1.03 12.25 15.99
CA ASN A 77 -2.15 13.16 15.79
C ASN A 77 -3.10 12.72 14.67
N ALA A 78 -2.69 11.76 13.84
CA ALA A 78 -3.48 11.35 12.69
C ALA A 78 -4.61 10.40 13.09
N TRP A 79 -5.80 10.55 12.52
CA TRP A 79 -6.77 9.45 12.49
C TRP A 79 -6.63 8.69 11.16
N CYS A 80 -7.06 7.42 11.15
CA CYS A 80 -6.58 6.45 10.17
C CYS A 80 -7.71 5.57 9.62
N PHE A 81 -7.69 5.28 8.32
CA PHE A 81 -8.57 4.29 7.71
C PHE A 81 -7.99 3.71 6.42
N ASP A 82 -8.47 2.53 6.04
CA ASP A 82 -8.11 1.87 4.78
C ASP A 82 -9.21 2.10 3.73
N VAL A 83 -8.81 2.17 2.46
CA VAL A 83 -9.70 2.23 1.29
C VAL A 83 -9.49 0.99 0.44
N SER A 84 -10.56 0.21 0.26
CA SER A 84 -10.56 -0.96 -0.62
C SER A 84 -11.24 -0.62 -1.95
N ALA A 85 -10.44 -0.38 -2.98
CA ALA A 85 -10.90 -0.19 -4.36
C ALA A 85 -9.92 -0.77 -5.40
N ALA A 86 -9.30 -1.91 -5.06
CA ALA A 86 -8.35 -2.65 -5.91
C ALA A 86 -7.24 -1.74 -6.49
N CYS A 87 -6.81 -1.98 -7.73
CA CYS A 87 -5.76 -1.21 -8.38
C CYS A 87 -6.10 0.29 -8.54
N SER A 88 -7.38 0.67 -8.42
CA SER A 88 -7.82 2.07 -8.43
C SER A 88 -7.77 2.71 -7.04
N GLY A 89 -7.43 1.93 -6.00
CA GLY A 89 -7.42 2.35 -4.60
C GLY A 89 -6.66 3.65 -4.35
N PHE A 90 -5.47 3.80 -4.94
CA PHE A 90 -4.68 5.02 -4.77
C PHE A 90 -5.39 6.26 -5.30
N VAL A 91 -6.07 6.17 -6.46
CA VAL A 91 -6.84 7.29 -7.03
C VAL A 91 -8.03 7.63 -6.13
N PHE A 92 -8.74 6.61 -5.62
CA PHE A 92 -9.86 6.81 -4.69
C PHE A 92 -9.40 7.48 -3.39
N ALA A 93 -8.31 6.99 -2.81
CA ALA A 93 -7.74 7.54 -1.59
C ALA A 93 -7.21 8.97 -1.81
N LEU A 94 -6.59 9.25 -2.95
CA LEU A 94 -6.10 10.58 -3.30
C LEU A 94 -7.25 11.58 -3.42
N VAL A 95 -8.29 11.26 -4.18
CA VAL A 95 -9.48 12.12 -4.32
C VAL A 95 -10.13 12.35 -2.96
N THR A 96 -10.28 11.30 -2.15
CA THR A 96 -10.82 11.39 -0.78
C THR A 96 -9.97 12.32 0.10
N GLY A 97 -8.64 12.19 0.04
CA GLY A 97 -7.71 13.05 0.77
C GLY A 97 -7.78 14.53 0.32
N CYS A 98 -7.92 14.77 -1.00
CA CYS A 98 -8.15 16.11 -1.53
C CYS A 98 -9.41 16.74 -0.94
N GLN A 99 -10.51 15.99 -0.82
CA GLN A 99 -11.76 16.51 -0.24
C GLN A 99 -11.58 16.99 1.21
N PHE A 100 -10.77 16.30 2.02
CA PHE A 100 -10.46 16.74 3.39
C PHE A 100 -9.70 18.07 3.46
N ILE A 101 -8.79 18.28 2.50
CA ILE A 101 -8.02 19.53 2.40
C ILE A 101 -8.93 20.66 1.87
N GLU A 102 -9.70 20.40 0.81
CA GLU A 102 -10.60 21.37 0.18
C GLU A 102 -11.71 21.83 1.12
N ALA A 103 -12.22 20.94 1.97
CA ALA A 103 -13.19 21.27 3.02
C ALA A 103 -12.59 22.15 4.14
N GLY A 104 -11.26 22.30 4.19
CA GLY A 104 -10.56 23.07 5.22
C GLY A 104 -10.50 22.40 6.59
N THR A 105 -10.94 21.14 6.71
CA THR A 105 -10.96 20.40 7.98
C THR A 105 -9.55 19.98 8.40
N TYR A 106 -8.70 19.62 7.43
CA TYR A 106 -7.34 19.14 7.68
C TYR A 106 -6.33 19.81 6.74
N LYS A 107 -5.07 19.91 7.17
CA LYS A 107 -4.01 20.58 6.40
C LYS A 107 -3.05 19.58 5.77
N LYS A 108 -2.79 18.46 6.43
CA LYS A 108 -1.85 17.43 5.95
C LYS A 108 -2.50 16.06 5.98
N VAL A 109 -2.80 15.55 4.80
CA VAL A 109 -3.32 14.20 4.58
C VAL A 109 -2.22 13.36 3.93
N LEU A 110 -1.90 12.22 4.52
CA LEU A 110 -0.96 11.25 3.98
C LEU A 110 -1.75 10.14 3.27
N VAL A 111 -1.52 9.97 1.98
CA VAL A 111 -2.13 8.91 1.16
C VAL A 111 -1.06 7.93 0.74
N ILE A 112 -1.29 6.63 0.97
CA ILE A 112 -0.36 5.55 0.68
C ILE A 112 -1.10 4.49 -0.13
N GLY A 113 -0.51 4.01 -1.22
CA GLY A 113 -0.98 2.83 -1.93
C GLY A 113 -0.03 1.68 -1.64
N SER A 114 -0.50 0.60 -1.03
CA SER A 114 0.37 -0.51 -0.67
C SER A 114 -0.37 -1.83 -0.67
N ASP A 115 0.28 -2.87 -1.19
CA ASP A 115 -0.27 -4.22 -1.20
C ASP A 115 0.85 -5.27 -1.08
N LYS A 116 0.58 -6.30 -0.29
CA LYS A 116 1.31 -7.58 -0.26
C LYS A 116 0.51 -8.63 -1.04
N MET A 117 0.39 -8.44 -2.35
CA MET A 117 -0.39 -9.34 -3.20
C MET A 117 0.12 -10.79 -3.17
N SER A 118 1.42 -11.00 -2.90
CA SER A 118 2.01 -12.33 -2.73
C SER A 118 1.31 -13.18 -1.67
N ALA A 119 0.71 -12.56 -0.64
CA ALA A 119 0.01 -13.24 0.44
C ALA A 119 -1.36 -13.80 0.04
N ILE A 120 -1.97 -13.25 -1.01
CA ILE A 120 -3.29 -13.67 -1.51
C ILE A 120 -3.22 -14.29 -2.91
N THR A 121 -2.01 -14.55 -3.41
CA THR A 121 -1.77 -15.16 -4.71
C THR A 121 -1.91 -16.69 -4.64
N ASP A 122 -2.67 -17.29 -5.56
CA ASP A 122 -2.69 -18.73 -5.76
C ASP A 122 -1.49 -19.18 -6.60
N TYR A 123 -0.51 -19.83 -5.97
CA TYR A 123 0.70 -20.32 -6.63
C TYR A 123 0.50 -21.62 -7.44
N THR A 124 -0.70 -22.16 -7.48
CA THR A 124 -1.08 -23.28 -8.34
C THR A 124 -1.69 -22.83 -9.67
N ASP A 125 -2.17 -21.58 -9.77
CA ASP A 125 -2.65 -20.98 -11.01
C ASP A 125 -1.55 -20.23 -11.74
N ARG A 126 -1.06 -20.84 -12.83
CA ARG A 126 -0.05 -20.26 -13.72
C ARG A 126 -0.42 -18.90 -14.28
N ASN A 127 -1.72 -18.64 -14.49
CA ASN A 127 -2.15 -17.42 -15.17
C ASN A 127 -1.99 -16.18 -14.28
N THR A 128 -2.01 -16.36 -12.95
CA THR A 128 -2.01 -15.25 -11.98
C THR A 128 -0.76 -15.23 -11.11
N CYS A 129 -0.15 -16.37 -10.79
CA CYS A 129 0.97 -16.44 -9.85
C CYS A 129 2.24 -15.70 -10.31
N VAL A 130 2.35 -15.44 -11.61
CA VAL A 130 3.47 -14.73 -12.25
C VAL A 130 3.26 -13.21 -12.33
N LEU A 131 2.06 -12.70 -12.03
CA LEU A 131 1.68 -11.31 -12.31
C LEU A 131 1.98 -10.36 -11.16
N PHE A 132 1.56 -10.73 -9.96
CA PHE A 132 1.48 -9.76 -8.87
C PHE A 132 2.81 -9.56 -8.18
N GLY A 133 2.92 -8.53 -7.35
CA GLY A 133 3.99 -8.40 -6.38
C GLY A 133 3.71 -7.38 -5.31
N ASP A 134 4.73 -7.15 -4.49
CA ASP A 134 4.56 -6.46 -3.22
C ASP A 134 5.26 -5.10 -3.26
N ALA A 135 4.55 -4.04 -2.89
CA ALA A 135 5.07 -2.67 -2.86
C ALA A 135 4.25 -1.75 -1.93
N GLY A 136 4.83 -0.59 -1.61
CA GLY A 136 4.21 0.49 -0.82
C GLY A 136 4.82 1.83 -1.15
#